data_AF-A0A960H3T1-F1
#
_entry.id   AF-A0A960H3T1-F1
#
_cell.length_a   1.000
_cell.length_b   1.000
_cell.length_c   1.000
_cell.angle_alpha   90.00
_cell.angle_beta   90.00
_cell.angle_gamma   90.00
#
_symmetry.space_group_name_H-M   'P 1'
#
loop_
_entity.id
_entity.type
_entity.pdbx_description
1 polymer ?
#
loop_
_entity_poly.entity_id
_entity_poly.type
_entity_poly.pdbx_seq_one_letter_code
_entity_poly.pdbx_strand_id
1 'polypeptide(L)'
;MSTQSVNSELDSQSSAESSQAASAQILVTGRNVEVPDHYRVYVGQKLARVERIDGSIRRFDVELEHEKNRRQRKNCQHVEITAHGRGPVVRGEGCADSFYGAFEAAVHKLESRVRR
;
A
#
# COMPACT_ATOMS: atom_id res chain seq x y z
N MET A 1 -6.20 42.69 -18.24
CA MET A 1 -6.95 42.29 -17.04
C MET A 1 -6.49 40.90 -16.66
N SER A 2 -5.68 40.80 -15.61
CA SER A 2 -5.05 39.56 -15.15
C SER A 2 -5.95 38.88 -14.14
N THR A 3 -6.42 37.68 -14.45
CA THR A 3 -7.03 36.77 -13.46
C THR A 3 -6.04 35.67 -13.18
N GLN A 4 -5.61 35.62 -11.93
CA GLN A 4 -4.59 34.76 -11.36
C GLN A 4 -5.02 33.29 -11.47
N SER A 5 -4.16 32.46 -12.07
CA SER A 5 -4.23 31.01 -11.97
C SER A 5 -3.71 30.59 -10.60
N VAL A 6 -4.64 30.21 -9.72
CA VAL A 6 -4.34 29.52 -8.46
C VAL A 6 -3.91 28.10 -8.80
N ASN A 7 -2.61 27.86 -8.75
CA ASN A 7 -2.04 26.52 -8.86
C ASN A 7 -2.46 25.71 -7.64
N SER A 8 -3.10 24.58 -7.92
CA SER A 8 -3.43 23.49 -7.02
C SER A 8 -2.30 23.23 -6.01
N GLU A 9 -2.58 23.49 -4.74
CA GLU A 9 -1.72 23.15 -3.61
C GLU A 9 -1.47 21.63 -3.63
N LEU A 10 -0.26 21.28 -4.06
CA LEU A 10 0.31 19.95 -3.92
C LEU A 10 0.35 19.61 -2.44
N ASP A 11 -0.43 18.59 -2.08
CA ASP A 11 -0.45 17.88 -0.82
C ASP A 11 0.99 17.61 -0.35
N SER A 12 1.49 18.53 0.47
CA SER A 12 2.84 18.55 1.03
C SER A 12 2.74 18.23 2.51
N GLN A 13 2.14 17.11 2.88
CA GLN A 13 2.17 16.62 4.27
C GLN A 13 2.24 15.09 4.35
N SER A 14 3.45 14.54 4.22
CA SER A 14 3.83 13.36 5.01
C SER A 14 5.22 13.59 5.61
N SER A 15 5.29 14.58 6.50
CA SER A 15 6.46 14.81 7.33
C SER A 15 6.53 13.76 8.43
N ALA A 16 7.74 13.21 8.60
CA ALA A 16 8.20 12.25 9.60
C ALA A 16 7.96 10.75 9.29
N GLU A 17 8.56 10.25 8.21
CA GLU A 17 8.83 8.81 8.05
C GLU A 17 9.89 8.38 9.09
N SER A 18 9.41 7.86 10.22
CA SER A 18 10.25 7.10 11.16
C SER A 18 10.88 5.94 10.40
N SER A 19 12.20 5.97 10.23
CA SER A 19 13.06 5.05 9.50
C SER A 19 13.21 3.67 10.17
N GLN A 20 12.11 3.07 10.63
CA GLN A 20 12.10 1.70 11.12
C GLN A 20 11.50 0.79 10.07
N ALA A 21 12.34 -0.09 9.53
CA ALA A 21 11.90 -1.22 8.74
C ALA A 21 10.99 -2.11 9.61
N ALA A 22 9.92 -2.64 9.00
CA ALA A 22 9.08 -3.65 9.63
C ALA A 22 9.95 -4.82 10.12
N SER A 23 9.65 -5.36 11.30
CA SER A 23 10.37 -6.53 11.83
C SER A 23 9.85 -7.83 11.20
N ALA A 24 8.62 -7.79 10.68
CA ALA A 24 7.99 -8.87 9.92
C ALA A 24 8.64 -9.10 8.54
N GLN A 25 8.60 -10.35 8.08
CA GLN A 25 9.08 -10.72 6.75
C GLN A 25 8.14 -10.17 5.68
N ILE A 26 8.65 -9.32 4.78
CA ILE A 26 7.87 -8.76 3.67
C ILE A 26 8.25 -9.48 2.38
N LEU A 27 7.28 -10.12 1.74
CA LEU A 27 7.41 -10.68 0.41
C LEU A 27 6.60 -9.84 -0.58
N VAL A 28 7.30 -9.22 -1.53
CA VAL A 28 6.67 -8.43 -2.60
C VAL A 28 6.76 -9.19 -3.90
N THR A 29 5.62 -9.50 -4.48
CA THR A 29 5.48 -10.20 -5.77
C THR A 29 4.74 -9.32 -6.77
N GLY A 30 5.17 -9.35 -8.02
CA GLY A 30 4.51 -8.64 -9.13
C GLY A 30 3.95 -9.63 -10.15
N ARG A 31 2.65 -9.55 -10.43
CA ARG A 31 1.96 -10.26 -11.50
C ARG A 31 1.80 -9.31 -12.68
N ASN A 32 2.53 -9.58 -13.77
CA ASN A 32 2.63 -8.73 -14.96
C ASN A 32 3.24 -7.34 -14.72
N VAL A 33 4.01 -7.19 -13.63
CA VAL A 33 4.60 -5.91 -13.21
C VAL A 33 6.00 -6.15 -12.67
N GLU A 34 6.93 -5.28 -13.09
CA GLU A 34 8.24 -5.19 -12.46
C GLU A 34 8.14 -4.32 -11.21
N VAL A 35 8.63 -4.83 -10.07
CA VAL A 35 8.56 -4.13 -8.78
C VAL A 35 9.84 -3.32 -8.57
N PRO A 36 9.77 -1.98 -8.62
CA PRO A 36 10.94 -1.14 -8.41
C PRO A 36 11.41 -1.17 -6.95
N ASP A 37 12.71 -0.95 -6.72
CA ASP A 37 13.29 -0.98 -5.36
C ASP A 37 12.71 0.09 -4.43
N HIS A 38 12.43 1.29 -4.94
CA HIS A 38 11.82 2.36 -4.16
C HIS A 38 10.43 1.97 -3.64
N TYR A 39 9.69 1.15 -4.39
CA TYR A 39 8.38 0.67 -3.96
C TYR A 39 8.50 -0.33 -2.81
N ARG A 40 9.55 -1.17 -2.79
CA ARG A 40 9.81 -2.08 -1.66
C ARG A 40 10.08 -1.32 -0.37
N VAL A 41 10.85 -0.23 -0.45
CA VAL A 41 11.12 0.65 0.69
C VAL A 41 9.82 1.30 1.18
N TYR A 42 9.01 1.83 0.26
CA TYR A 42 7.71 2.43 0.56
C TYR A 42 6.75 1.45 1.27
N VAL A 43 6.62 0.23 0.73
CA VAL A 43 5.81 -0.84 1.33
C VAL A 43 6.32 -1.17 2.74
N GLY A 44 7.65 -1.28 2.92
CA GLY A 44 8.25 -1.57 4.21
C GLY A 44 7.95 -0.52 5.29
N GLN A 45 8.07 0.76 4.94
CA GLN A 45 7.75 1.86 5.85
C GLN A 45 6.27 1.87 6.24
N LYS A 46 5.37 1.63 5.28
CA LYS A 46 3.92 1.65 5.51
C LYS A 46 3.43 0.45 6.30
N LEU A 47 3.93 -0.75 6.01
CA LEU A 47 3.57 -1.96 6.76
C LEU A 47 4.10 -1.94 8.20
N ALA A 48 5.22 -1.25 8.47
CA ALA A 48 5.69 -1.03 9.83
C ALA A 48 4.64 -0.30 10.71
N ARG A 49 3.77 0.53 10.11
CA ARG A 49 2.66 1.16 10.85
C ARG A 49 1.60 0.16 11.28
N VAL A 50 1.28 -0.81 10.42
CA VAL A 50 0.33 -1.89 10.72
C VAL A 50 0.87 -2.79 11.82
N GLU A 51 2.16 -3.13 11.74
CA GLU A 51 2.84 -3.96 12.74
C GLU A 51 2.83 -3.33 14.14
N ARG A 52 2.83 -2.00 14.24
CA ARG A 52 2.68 -1.31 15.54
C ARG A 52 1.29 -1.50 16.15
N ILE A 53 0.26 -1.74 15.35
CA ILE A 53 -1.11 -2.00 15.83
C ILE A 53 -1.20 -3.45 16.32
N ASP A 54 -0.65 -4.39 15.54
CA ASP A 54 -0.60 -5.81 15.89
C ASP A 54 0.79 -6.40 15.67
N GLY A 55 1.52 -6.55 16.78
CA GLY A 55 2.85 -7.16 16.81
C GLY A 55 2.83 -8.70 16.72
N SER A 56 1.66 -9.32 16.54
CA SER A 56 1.56 -10.77 16.32
C SER A 56 1.84 -11.19 14.88
N ILE A 57 1.84 -10.22 13.95
CA ILE A 57 2.07 -10.44 12.53
C ILE A 57 3.55 -10.75 12.28
N ARG A 58 3.81 -11.83 11.54
CA ARG A 58 5.17 -12.31 11.24
C ARG A 58 5.55 -12.20 9.77
N ARG A 59 4.56 -12.23 8.88
CA ARG A 59 4.77 -12.19 7.44
C ARG A 59 3.70 -11.39 6.74
N PHE A 60 4.12 -10.58 5.77
CA PHE A 60 3.26 -9.88 4.85
C PHE A 60 3.57 -10.36 3.43
N ASP A 61 2.54 -10.88 2.77
CA ASP A 61 2.58 -11.17 1.34
C ASP A 61 1.86 -10.04 0.61
N VAL A 62 2.59 -9.34 -0.26
CA VAL A 62 2.08 -8.25 -1.09
C VAL A 62 2.14 -8.70 -2.53
N GLU A 63 0.98 -8.81 -3.16
CA GLU A 63 0.84 -9.11 -4.58
C GLU A 63 0.39 -7.85 -5.31
N LEU A 64 1.20 -7.40 -6.26
CA LEU A 64 0.83 -6.33 -7.19
C LEU A 64 0.38 -6.95 -8.50
N GLU A 65 -0.74 -6.49 -9.03
CA GLU A 65 -1.24 -6.89 -10.33
C GLU A 65 -1.57 -5.67 -11.18
N HIS A 66 -1.14 -5.72 -12.44
CA HIS A 66 -1.59 -4.78 -13.46
C HIS A 66 -2.55 -5.43 -14.44
N GLU A 67 -3.79 -4.94 -14.43
CA GLU A 67 -4.84 -5.33 -15.35
C GLU A 67 -4.69 -4.59 -16.69
N LYS A 68 -4.49 -5.33 -17.78
CA LYS A 68 -4.26 -4.78 -19.13
C LYS A 68 -5.55 -4.26 -19.79
N ASN A 69 -6.72 -4.54 -19.23
CA ASN A 69 -8.00 -4.21 -19.84
C ASN A 69 -8.29 -2.69 -19.86
N ARG A 70 -8.39 -2.12 -21.08
CA ARG A 70 -8.62 -0.67 -21.29
C ARG A 70 -9.93 -0.15 -20.70
N ARG A 71 -10.94 -1.01 -20.48
CA ARG A 71 -12.21 -0.61 -19.86
C ARG A 71 -12.08 -0.32 -18.36
N GLN A 72 -11.06 -0.88 -17.71
CA GLN A 72 -10.83 -0.75 -16.28
C GLN A 72 -9.70 0.23 -15.94
N ARG A 73 -9.48 1.27 -16.76
CA ARG A 73 -8.38 2.23 -16.56
C ARG A 73 -8.33 2.88 -15.17
N LYS A 74 -9.47 3.01 -14.49
CA LYS A 74 -9.54 3.57 -13.13
C LYS A 74 -9.15 2.58 -12.03
N ASN A 75 -9.17 1.28 -12.33
CA ASN A 75 -8.88 0.17 -11.42
C ASN A 75 -7.81 -0.75 -12.04
N CYS A 76 -6.90 -0.18 -12.84
CA CYS A 76 -5.93 -0.98 -13.58
C CYS A 76 -4.87 -1.58 -12.66
N GLN A 77 -4.64 -0.98 -11.50
CA GLN A 77 -3.73 -1.49 -10.49
C GLN A 77 -4.54 -2.15 -9.40
N HIS A 78 -4.24 -3.41 -9.14
CA HIS A 78 -4.81 -4.19 -8.06
C HIS A 78 -3.67 -4.60 -7.13
N VAL A 79 -3.86 -4.40 -5.83
CA VAL A 79 -2.91 -4.77 -4.80
C VAL A 79 -3.63 -5.60 -3.76
N GLU A 80 -3.09 -6.77 -3.49
CA GLU A 80 -3.58 -7.65 -2.44
C GLU A 80 -2.50 -7.80 -1.37
N ILE A 81 -2.88 -7.58 -0.12
CA ILE A 81 -2.01 -7.70 1.04
C ILE A 81 -2.58 -8.79 1.94
N THR A 82 -1.76 -9.77 2.26
CA THR A 82 -2.11 -10.86 3.18
C THR A 82 -1.15 -10.81 4.37
N ALA A 83 -1.70 -10.60 5.56
CA ALA A 83 -0.96 -10.61 6.81
C ALA A 83 -1.12 -11.97 7.50
N HIS A 84 0.02 -12.61 7.75
CA HIS A 84 0.12 -13.87 8.48
C HIS A 84 0.68 -13.60 9.87
N GLY A 85 -0.13 -13.84 10.89
CA GLY A 85 0.24 -13.66 12.30
C GLY A 85 -0.11 -14.84 13.17
N ARG A 86 0.06 -14.67 14.48
CA ARG A 86 -0.39 -15.64 15.49
C ARG A 86 -1.89 -15.47 15.75
N GLY A 87 -2.70 -15.71 14.73
CA GLY A 87 -4.14 -15.44 14.75
C GLY A 87 -4.81 -15.74 13.40
N PRO A 88 -6.04 -15.25 13.17
CA PRO A 88 -6.70 -15.37 11.88
C PRO A 88 -5.91 -14.62 10.80
N VAL A 89 -5.91 -15.16 9.58
CA VAL A 89 -5.25 -14.52 8.44
C VAL A 89 -6.08 -13.32 8.01
N VAL A 90 -5.46 -12.14 7.98
CA VAL A 90 -6.11 -10.89 7.56
C VAL A 90 -5.70 -10.55 6.14
N ARG A 91 -6.68 -10.27 5.30
CA ARG A 91 -6.46 -9.88 3.90
C ARG A 91 -7.03 -8.49 3.64
N GLY A 92 -6.31 -7.66 2.89
CA GLY A 92 -6.75 -6.36 2.42
C GLY A 92 -6.51 -6.25 0.93
N GLU A 93 -7.54 -5.85 0.18
CA GLU A 93 -7.43 -5.60 -1.26
C GLU A 93 -7.58 -4.10 -1.54
N GLY A 94 -6.92 -3.60 -2.58
CA GLY A 94 -7.06 -2.23 -3.03
C GLY A 94 -6.94 -2.15 -4.54
N CYS A 95 -7.82 -1.37 -5.15
CA CYS A 95 -7.79 -1.10 -6.59
C CYS A 95 -7.71 0.41 -6.82
N ALA A 96 -6.86 0.83 -7.75
CA ALA A 96 -6.75 2.23 -8.16
C ALA A 96 -6.15 2.36 -9.57
N ASP A 97 -5.94 3.59 -10.00
CA ASP A 97 -5.23 3.97 -11.23
C ASP A 97 -3.69 3.90 -11.07
N SER A 98 -3.20 3.95 -9.83
CA SER A 98 -1.78 3.89 -9.47
C SER A 98 -1.51 2.86 -8.36
N PHE A 99 -0.29 2.31 -8.32
CA PHE A 99 0.10 1.33 -7.29
C PHE A 99 0.14 1.94 -5.90
N TYR A 100 0.49 3.22 -5.78
CA TYR A 100 0.50 3.93 -4.50
C TYR A 100 -0.92 4.08 -3.96
N GLY A 101 -1.87 4.54 -4.80
CA GLY A 101 -3.27 4.65 -4.40
C GLY A 101 -3.90 3.30 -4.06
N ALA A 102 -3.62 2.26 -4.86
CA ALA A 102 -4.13 0.91 -4.60
C ALA A 102 -3.58 0.35 -3.28
N PHE A 103 -2.30 0.55 -3.01
CA PHE A 103 -1.66 0.09 -1.78
C PHE A 103 -2.19 0.81 -0.54
N GLU A 104 -2.32 2.14 -0.56
CA GLU A 104 -2.90 2.88 0.57
C GLU A 104 -4.34 2.44 0.86
N ALA A 105 -5.15 2.20 -0.18
CA ALA A 105 -6.49 1.66 -0.02
C ALA A 105 -6.49 0.26 0.62
N ALA A 106 -5.56 -0.61 0.21
CA ALA A 106 -5.39 -1.94 0.79
C ALA A 106 -4.95 -1.88 2.26
N VAL A 107 -3.98 -1.01 2.59
CA VAL A 107 -3.50 -0.79 3.97
C VAL A 107 -4.64 -0.27 4.86
N HIS A 108 -5.42 0.70 4.40
CA HIS A 108 -6.55 1.21 5.18
C HIS A 108 -7.58 0.12 5.50
N LYS A 109 -7.92 -0.73 4.51
CA LYS A 109 -8.79 -1.89 4.77
C LYS A 109 -8.15 -2.87 5.75
N LEU A 110 -6.84 -3.10 5.65
CA LEU A 110 -6.12 -4.01 6.53
C LEU A 110 -6.07 -3.48 7.98
N GLU A 111 -5.76 -2.20 8.19
CA GLU A 111 -5.81 -1.54 9.50
C GLU A 111 -7.18 -1.65 10.16
N SER A 112 -8.26 -1.43 9.38
CA SER A 112 -9.62 -1.56 9.91
C SER A 112 -9.98 -2.98 10.35
N ARG A 113 -9.39 -4.01 9.72
CA ARG A 113 -9.58 -5.42 10.08
C ARG A 113 -8.73 -5.84 11.26
N VAL A 114 -7.48 -5.38 11.34
CA VAL A 114 -6.57 -5.69 12.45
C VAL A 114 -7.06 -5.10 13.78
N ARG A 115 -7.74 -3.94 13.75
CA ARG A 115 -8.32 -3.33 14.95
C ARG A 115 -9.58 -4.02 15.46
N ARG A 116 -10.16 -4.95 14.70
CA ARG A 116 -11.43 -5.60 15.02
C ARG A 116 -11.21 -6.96 15.66
#